data_AF-A0A958K5G2-F1
#
_entry.id   AF-A0A958K5G2-F1
#
_cell.length_a   1.000
_cell.length_b   1.000
_cell.length_c   1.000
_cell.angle_alpha   90.00
_cell.angle_beta   90.00
_cell.angle_gamma   90.00
#
_symmetry.space_group_name_H-M   'P 1'
#
loop_
_entity.id
_entity.type
_entity.pdbx_description
1 polymer ?
#
loop_
_entity_poly.entity_id
_entity_poly.type
_entity_poly.pdbx_seq_one_letter_code
_entity_poly.pdbx_strand_id
1 'polypeptide(L)' 'ALGISRADNGLCLRESHINVLSRDSFEEKRLGKIIQSTRIGISSGQDLKLRYYLENSPYVSVRI' A
#
# COMPACT_ATOMS: atom_id res chain seq x y z
N ALA A 1 6.66 -9.20 -9.51
CA ALA A 1 5.37 -9.89 -9.71
C ALA A 1 4.56 -9.29 -10.86
N LEU A 2 4.42 -7.97 -10.97
CA LEU A 2 3.45 -7.31 -11.88
C LEU A 2 4.07 -6.68 -13.15
N GLY A 3 5.31 -7.04 -13.51
CA GLY A 3 5.95 -6.49 -14.72
C GLY A 3 6.37 -5.01 -14.65
N ILE A 4 6.25 -4.35 -13.50
CA ILE A 4 6.63 -2.93 -13.31
C ILE A 4 8.15 -2.77 -13.40
N SER A 5 8.57 -1.75 -14.14
CA SER A 5 9.97 -1.42 -14.42
C SER A 5 10.25 0.09 -14.33
N ARG A 6 11.48 0.50 -14.59
CA ARG A 6 11.87 1.92 -14.65
C ARG A 6 11.21 2.70 -15.79
N ALA A 7 10.74 2.02 -16.83
CA ALA A 7 10.05 2.65 -17.94
C ALA A 7 8.69 3.25 -17.53
N ASP A 8 8.16 2.85 -16.37
CA ASP A 8 6.84 3.27 -15.89
C ASP A 8 6.89 4.54 -15.03
N ASN A 9 8.09 5.06 -14.78
CA ASN A 9 8.28 6.26 -13.99
C ASN A 9 7.66 7.49 -14.66
N GLY A 10 6.89 8.26 -13.89
CA GLY A 10 6.27 9.50 -14.36
C GLY A 10 5.00 9.30 -15.20
N LEU A 11 4.61 8.05 -15.48
CA LEU A 11 3.35 7.78 -16.16
C LEU A 11 2.15 8.09 -15.27
N CYS A 12 1.11 8.65 -15.87
CA CYS A 12 -0.18 8.82 -15.22
C CYS A 12 -0.88 7.47 -15.11
N LEU A 13 -1.29 7.06 -13.90
CA LEU A 13 -2.01 5.79 -13.69
C LEU A 13 -3.32 5.69 -14.48
N ARG A 14 -3.94 6.82 -14.86
CA ARG A 14 -5.17 6.83 -15.67
C ARG A 14 -4.94 6.55 -17.15
N GLU A 15 -3.70 6.65 -17.61
CA GLU A 15 -3.30 6.55 -19.02
C GLU A 15 -2.24 5.46 -19.23
N SER A 16 -1.95 4.69 -18.18
CA SER A 16 -0.93 3.64 -18.20
C SER A 16 -1.55 2.25 -18.34
N HIS A 17 -0.70 1.24 -18.56
CA HIS A 17 -1.12 -0.16 -18.52
C HIS A 17 -1.40 -0.68 -17.09
N ILE A 18 -1.06 0.11 -16.06
CA ILE A 18 -1.32 -0.18 -14.65
C ILE A 18 -2.65 0.47 -14.26
N ASN A 19 -3.59 -0.35 -13.77
CA ASN A 19 -4.92 0.11 -13.39
C ASN A 19 -5.18 -0.13 -11.90
N VAL A 20 -5.84 0.83 -11.25
CA VAL A 20 -6.36 0.69 -9.88
C VAL A 20 -7.87 0.55 -9.97
N LEU A 21 -8.37 -0.63 -9.63
CA LEU A 21 -9.80 -0.93 -9.68
C LEU A 21 -10.41 -0.79 -8.29
N SER A 22 -11.50 -0.04 -8.18
CA SER A 22 -12.37 -0.09 -7.01
C SER A 22 -13.34 -1.24 -7.15
N ARG A 23 -13.72 -1.86 -6.03
CA ARG A 23 -14.86 -2.77 -6.00
C ARG A 23 -16.16 -1.96 -5.88
N ASP A 24 -17.15 -2.25 -6.71
CA ASP A 24 -18.42 -1.50 -6.79
C ASP A 24 -19.29 -1.56 -5.52
N SER A 25 -19.05 -2.52 -4.62
CA SER A 25 -19.67 -2.56 -3.31
C SER A 25 -18.66 -2.96 -2.24
N PHE A 26 -18.29 -1.99 -1.43
CA PHE A 26 -17.56 -2.24 -0.19
C PHE A 26 -18.59 -2.65 0.86
N GLU A 27 -18.71 -3.95 1.14
CA GLU A 27 -19.19 -4.38 2.46
C GLU A 27 -18.15 -3.88 3.48
N GLU A 28 -18.32 -2.66 4.00
CA GLU A 28 -17.48 -2.02 5.03
C GLU A 28 -17.09 -2.98 6.16
N LYS A 29 -17.95 -3.97 6.42
CA LYS A 29 -17.83 -5.00 7.46
C LYS A 29 -16.62 -5.94 7.32
N ARG A 30 -15.85 -5.88 6.24
CA ARG A 30 -14.64 -6.73 6.04
C ARG A 30 -13.31 -5.98 6.08
N LEU A 31 -13.30 -4.67 6.33
CA LEU A 31 -12.04 -3.97 6.54
C LEU A 31 -11.47 -4.37 7.91
N GLY A 32 -10.44 -5.23 7.90
CA GLY A 32 -9.61 -5.44 9.07
C GLY A 32 -9.07 -4.10 9.59
N LYS A 33 -8.78 -4.03 10.88
CA LYS A 33 -8.27 -2.82 11.52
C LYS A 33 -7.02 -2.31 10.80
N ILE A 34 -6.95 -1.01 10.53
CA ILE A 34 -5.77 -0.39 9.93
C ILE A 34 -4.76 -0.11 11.06
N ILE A 35 -3.52 -0.59 10.88
CA ILE A 35 -2.40 -0.31 11.76
C ILE A 35 -1.57 0.84 11.18
N GLN A 36 -1.24 1.80 12.03
CA GLN A 36 -0.34 2.91 11.74
C GLN A 36 1.03 2.60 12.37
N SER A 37 2.10 2.74 11.59
CA SER A 37 3.45 2.39 12.01
C SER A 37 4.50 3.30 11.36
N THR A 38 5.74 3.21 11.85
CA THR A 38 6.89 3.86 11.22
C THR A 38 7.19 3.20 9.86
N ARG A 39 7.62 3.98 8.86
CA ARG A 39 8.03 3.44 7.55
C ARG A 39 9.25 2.51 7.70
N ILE A 40 9.39 1.55 6.78
CA ILE A 40 10.51 0.61 6.76
C ILE A 40 11.68 1.23 5.99
N GLY A 41 12.92 0.97 6.45
CA GLY A 41 14.13 1.32 5.71
C GLY A 41 14.48 2.81 5.74
N ILE A 42 13.95 3.56 6.71
CA ILE A 42 14.25 4.99 6.89
C ILE A 42 15.12 5.22 8.12
N SER A 43 16.12 6.09 7.98
CA SER A 43 16.96 6.56 9.09
C SER A 43 16.45 7.86 9.72
N SER A 44 15.72 8.69 8.95
CA SER A 44 15.17 9.96 9.40
C SER A 44 13.64 9.95 9.37
N GLY A 45 13.01 10.60 10.35
CA GLY A 45 11.55 10.65 10.52
C GLY A 45 10.95 9.36 11.07
N GLN A 46 11.68 8.64 11.93
CA GLN A 46 11.24 7.38 12.53
C GLN A 46 10.11 7.55 13.55
N ASP A 47 9.98 8.74 14.10
CA ASP A 47 8.91 9.19 14.97
C ASP A 47 7.55 9.28 14.24
N LEU A 48 7.57 9.48 12.92
CA LEU A 48 6.37 9.65 12.10
C LEU A 48 5.71 8.31 11.74
N LYS A 49 4.43 8.15 12.07
CA LYS A 49 3.61 6.95 11.82
C LYS A 49 2.91 7.00 10.45
N LEU A 50 3.69 7.09 9.38
CA LEU A 50 3.19 7.28 8.00
C LEU A 50 3.10 6.00 7.16
N ARG A 51 3.19 4.82 7.79
CA ARG A 51 2.99 3.53 7.12
C ARG A 51 1.72 2.87 7.62
N TYR A 52 0.88 2.42 6.68
CA TYR A 52 -0.43 1.83 6.96
C TYR A 52 -0.49 0.41 6.43
N TYR A 53 -1.10 -0.51 7.18
CA TYR A 53 -1.39 -1.87 6.72
C TYR A 53 -2.57 -2.48 7.47
N LEU A 54 -3.14 -3.57 6.93
CA LEU A 54 -4.23 -4.31 7.57
C LEU A 54 -3.69 -5.21 8.68
N GLU A 55 -4.25 -5.08 9.89
CA GLU A 55 -4.00 -5.96 11.02
C GLU A 55 -4.25 -7.42 10.61
N ASN A 56 -3.36 -8.33 11.04
CA ASN A 56 -3.43 -9.78 10.75
C ASN A 56 -3.34 -10.20 9.28
N SER A 57 -3.13 -9.29 8.32
CA SER A 57 -2.95 -9.70 6.92
C SER A 57 -1.66 -10.53 6.75
N PRO A 58 -1.73 -11.73 6.12
CA PRO A 58 -0.57 -12.57 5.87
C PRO A 58 0.35 -12.02 4.77
N TYR A 59 -0.12 -11.02 4.03
CA TYR A 59 0.59 -10.43 2.88
C TYR A 59 1.42 -9.20 3.25
N VAL A 60 1.41 -8.77 4.51
CA VAL A 60 2.19 -7.62 4.99
C VAL A 60 3.66 -8.00 5.06
N SER A 61 4.53 -7.19 4.44
CA SER A 61 5.96 -7.47 4.34
C SER A 61 6.71 -7.53 5.67
N VAL A 62 6.44 -6.60 6.59
CA VAL A 62 7.04 -6.55 7.94
C VAL A 62 5.99 -6.12 8.95
N ARG A 63 5.88 -6.88 10.04
CA ARG A 63 5.08 -6.50 11.22
C ARG A 63 6.04 -5.89 12.24
N ILE A 64 5.65 -4.76 12.82
CA ILE A 64 6.40 -4.04 13.86
C ILE A 64 5.61 -4.15 15.16
#